data_AF-A0A9P3LWV9-F1
#
_entry.id   AF-A0A9P3LWV9-F1
#
_cell.length_a   1.000
_cell.length_b   1.000
_cell.length_c   1.000
_cell.angle_alpha   90.00
_cell.angle_beta   90.00
_cell.angle_gamma   90.00
#
_symmetry.space_group_name_H-M   'P 1'
#
loop_
_entity.id
_entity.type
_entity.pdbx_description
1 polymer ?
#
loop_
_entity_poly.entity_id
_entity_poly.type
_entity_poly.pdbx_seq_one_letter_code
_entity_poly.pdbx_strand_id
1 'polypeptide(L)'
;MSSPIEVVNMSPEDYRKRKVALITGITGQDGSYLAELLIEKGYQVHGIIRRSSSFNTGRIEHLYKDAHENPKMRLHHGDLTDSTCLVHIISKVLPTEIYNLGAQSHVKVSFDMSEYTADVDAVGTLRLLDAIRTCGLSHLVRFYQASTSELYGKVAEIPQSETTPFYPRSPYGVAKMYAYWITINYREAYNMYACNGILFNHESPRRGRTFVTRKITCAVASIHLKKQECLYLGNLDAKRDWGHARDYVEGMWRMLQQESADDFVLATG
;
A
#
# COMPACT_ATOMS: atom_id res chain seq x y z
N MET A 1 -22.21 16.26 -8.17
CA MET A 1 -21.13 15.39 -8.68
C MET A 1 -21.21 15.43 -10.19
N SER A 2 -20.13 15.77 -10.88
CA SER A 2 -20.06 15.73 -12.34
C SER A 2 -20.34 14.31 -12.85
N SER A 3 -20.94 14.18 -14.04
CA SER A 3 -21.22 12.85 -14.60
C SER A 3 -19.92 12.11 -14.94
N PRO A 4 -19.89 10.76 -14.91
CA PRO A 4 -18.69 10.00 -15.29
C PRO A 4 -18.13 10.38 -16.67
N ILE A 5 -18.99 10.77 -17.60
CA ILE A 5 -18.63 11.18 -18.97
C ILE A 5 -17.93 12.56 -18.97
N GLU A 6 -18.41 13.52 -18.18
CA GLU A 6 -17.76 14.84 -18.05
C GLU A 6 -16.35 14.73 -17.47
N VAL A 7 -16.14 13.77 -16.57
CA VAL A 7 -14.89 13.58 -15.85
C VAL A 7 -13.80 13.00 -16.75
N VAL A 8 -14.14 12.10 -17.68
CA VAL A 8 -13.19 11.49 -18.62
C VAL A 8 -12.72 12.50 -19.69
N ASN A 9 -13.48 13.57 -19.91
CA ASN A 9 -13.13 14.63 -20.86
C ASN A 9 -12.29 15.78 -20.24
N MET A 10 -11.97 15.71 -18.95
CA MET A 10 -11.14 16.73 -18.29
C MET A 10 -9.69 16.63 -18.75
N SER A 11 -8.97 17.77 -18.76
CA SER A 11 -7.51 17.73 -18.87
C SER A 11 -6.91 16.95 -17.67
N PRO A 12 -5.79 16.24 -17.83
CA PRO A 12 -5.14 15.56 -16.70
C PRO A 12 -4.81 16.49 -15.53
N GLU A 13 -4.50 17.76 -15.81
CA GLU A 13 -4.23 18.77 -14.78
C GLU A 13 -5.48 19.14 -13.98
N ASP A 14 -6.59 19.43 -14.66
CA ASP A 14 -7.85 19.76 -13.99
C ASP A 14 -8.43 18.55 -13.26
N TYR A 15 -8.25 17.36 -13.81
CA TYR A 15 -8.62 16.12 -13.14
C TYR A 15 -7.91 15.99 -11.79
N ARG A 16 -6.58 16.19 -11.77
CA ARG A 16 -5.75 16.10 -10.56
C ARG A 16 -6.09 17.14 -9.48
N LYS A 17 -6.58 18.34 -9.83
CA LYS A 17 -7.00 19.37 -8.86
C LYS A 17 -8.09 18.90 -7.90
N ARG A 18 -8.86 17.86 -8.25
CA ARG A 18 -9.91 17.27 -7.39
C ARG A 18 -9.37 16.60 -6.12
N LYS A 19 -8.10 16.18 -6.10
CA LYS A 19 -7.44 15.51 -4.95
C LYS A 19 -8.31 14.40 -4.31
N VAL A 20 -8.61 13.37 -5.09
CA VAL A 20 -9.38 12.20 -4.62
C VAL A 20 -8.45 11.01 -4.57
N ALA A 21 -8.14 10.49 -3.38
CA ALA A 21 -7.26 9.34 -3.21
C ALA A 21 -8.06 8.07 -2.93
N LEU A 22 -7.69 6.95 -3.56
CA LEU A 22 -8.19 5.62 -3.21
C LEU A 22 -7.05 4.77 -2.64
N ILE A 23 -7.20 4.29 -1.41
CA ILE A 23 -6.19 3.52 -0.69
C ILE A 23 -6.71 2.09 -0.49
N THR A 24 -6.04 1.10 -1.08
CA THR A 24 -6.25 -0.29 -0.69
C THR A 24 -5.42 -0.59 0.56
N GLY A 25 -5.87 -1.48 1.44
CA GLY A 25 -5.15 -1.75 2.70
C GLY A 25 -5.17 -0.59 3.69
N ILE A 26 -6.16 0.31 3.61
CA ILE A 26 -6.28 1.52 4.46
C ILE A 26 -6.28 1.22 5.96
N THR A 27 -6.71 0.03 6.38
CA THR A 27 -6.74 -0.41 7.79
C THR A 27 -5.38 -0.93 8.30
N GLY A 28 -4.39 -1.02 7.42
CA GLY A 28 -3.01 -1.36 7.73
C GLY A 28 -2.27 -0.24 8.45
N GLN A 29 -0.98 -0.46 8.73
CA GLN A 29 -0.11 0.56 9.32
C GLN A 29 0.02 1.77 8.40
N ASP A 30 0.45 1.53 7.17
CA ASP A 30 0.83 2.62 6.27
C ASP A 30 -0.41 3.30 5.72
N GLY A 31 -1.45 2.52 5.39
CA GLY A 31 -2.75 3.05 4.99
C GLY A 31 -3.36 4.02 6.01
N SER A 32 -3.18 3.78 7.31
CA SER A 32 -3.73 4.69 8.33
C SER A 32 -2.94 5.99 8.45
N TYR A 33 -1.59 5.94 8.33
CA TYR A 33 -0.77 7.16 8.31
C TYR A 33 -0.93 7.94 6.99
N LEU A 34 -1.04 7.24 5.86
CA LEU A 34 -1.26 7.88 4.56
C LEU A 34 -2.63 8.56 4.51
N ALA A 35 -3.66 7.94 5.07
CA ALA A 35 -4.98 8.57 5.17
C ALA A 35 -4.93 9.89 5.96
N GLU A 36 -4.23 9.92 7.10
CA GLU A 36 -3.99 11.16 7.87
C GLU A 36 -3.29 12.23 7.02
N LEU A 37 -2.16 11.87 6.41
CA LEU A 37 -1.37 12.78 5.58
C LEU A 37 -2.20 13.38 4.43
N LEU A 38 -2.96 12.55 3.72
CA LEU A 38 -3.74 13.00 2.56
C LEU A 38 -4.92 13.89 3.00
N ILE A 39 -5.59 13.58 4.11
CA ILE A 39 -6.64 14.42 4.69
C ILE A 39 -6.08 15.80 5.07
N GLU A 40 -4.90 15.84 5.71
CA GLU A 40 -4.20 17.09 6.04
C GLU A 40 -3.84 17.90 4.79
N LYS A 41 -3.48 17.23 3.68
CA LYS A 41 -3.21 17.85 2.37
C LYS A 41 -4.46 18.24 1.58
N GLY A 42 -5.64 18.08 2.16
CA GLY A 42 -6.92 18.47 1.59
C GLY A 42 -7.51 17.48 0.60
N TYR A 43 -7.11 16.20 0.65
CA TYR A 43 -7.70 15.16 -0.20
C TYR A 43 -9.04 14.68 0.37
N GLN A 44 -9.92 14.27 -0.55
CA GLN A 44 -10.99 13.34 -0.23
C GLN A 44 -10.41 11.92 -0.28
N VAL A 45 -10.34 11.24 0.87
CA VAL A 45 -9.77 9.91 0.98
C VAL A 45 -10.86 8.85 0.88
N HIS A 46 -10.64 7.87 0.02
CA HIS A 46 -11.45 6.68 -0.12
C HIS A 46 -10.60 5.47 0.27
N GLY A 47 -11.17 4.53 1.00
CA GLY A 47 -10.46 3.34 1.43
C GLY A 47 -11.23 2.07 1.12
N ILE A 48 -10.51 1.03 0.68
CA ILE A 48 -11.11 -0.31 0.52
C ILE A 48 -10.87 -1.11 1.79
N ILE A 49 -11.95 -1.64 2.36
CA ILE A 49 -11.92 -2.53 3.53
C ILE A 49 -12.52 -3.89 3.22
N ARG A 50 -11.85 -4.94 3.72
CA ARG A 50 -12.40 -6.29 3.69
C ARG A 50 -13.55 -6.39 4.68
N ARG A 51 -14.60 -7.13 4.31
CA ARG A 51 -15.66 -7.50 5.25
C ARG A 51 -15.05 -8.36 6.36
N SER A 52 -15.36 -8.03 7.60
CA SER A 52 -14.92 -8.77 8.78
C SER A 52 -16.12 -8.97 9.72
N SER A 53 -16.18 -10.11 10.40
CA SER A 53 -17.16 -10.36 11.47
C SER A 53 -16.85 -9.61 12.77
N SER A 54 -15.70 -8.97 12.85
CA SER A 54 -15.23 -8.16 13.98
C SER A 54 -14.70 -6.82 13.51
N PHE A 55 -14.63 -5.83 14.42
CA PHE A 55 -14.07 -4.51 14.10
C PHE A 55 -12.62 -4.62 13.59
N ASN A 56 -12.38 -4.14 12.37
CA ASN A 56 -11.06 -4.16 11.72
C ASN A 56 -10.58 -2.76 11.32
N THR A 57 -11.22 -1.71 11.82
CA THR A 57 -10.97 -0.29 11.49
C THR A 57 -10.27 0.48 12.62
N GLY A 58 -9.80 -0.18 13.69
CA GLY A 58 -9.28 0.51 14.89
C GLY A 58 -8.10 1.46 14.65
N ARG A 59 -7.35 1.33 13.55
CA ARG A 59 -6.27 2.27 13.19
C ARG A 59 -6.74 3.58 12.54
N ILE A 60 -7.99 3.62 12.09
CA ILE A 60 -8.57 4.73 11.33
C ILE A 60 -9.91 5.20 11.94
N GLU A 61 -10.33 4.62 13.06
CA GLU A 61 -11.58 4.97 13.74
C GLU A 61 -11.60 6.42 14.22
N HIS A 62 -10.45 6.98 14.60
CA HIS A 62 -10.35 8.39 14.98
C HIS A 62 -10.60 9.34 13.80
N LEU A 63 -10.40 8.90 12.56
CA LEU A 63 -10.68 9.68 11.35
C LEU A 63 -12.18 9.71 10.99
N TYR A 64 -12.99 8.90 11.67
CA TYR A 64 -14.43 8.79 11.45
C TYR A 64 -15.28 9.70 12.32
N LYS A 65 -14.73 10.23 13.42
CA LYS A 65 -15.51 10.86 14.49
C LYS A 65 -16.25 12.14 14.07
N ASP A 66 -15.88 12.77 12.96
CA ASP A 66 -16.46 14.02 12.47
C ASP A 66 -17.33 13.86 11.19
N ALA A 67 -17.81 12.65 10.89
CA ALA A 67 -18.42 12.28 9.61
C ALA A 67 -19.84 12.85 9.34
N HIS A 68 -20.43 13.62 10.25
CA HIS A 68 -21.85 13.96 10.21
C HIS A 68 -22.28 14.99 9.15
N GLU A 69 -21.35 15.78 8.59
CA GLU A 69 -21.72 16.81 7.59
C GLU A 69 -20.94 16.70 6.27
N ASN A 70 -19.67 16.29 6.26
CA ASN A 70 -18.93 16.02 5.01
C ASN A 70 -17.69 15.14 5.27
N PRO A 71 -17.81 13.80 5.27
CA PRO A 71 -16.71 12.94 5.67
C PRO A 71 -15.56 13.03 4.66
N LYS A 72 -14.41 13.54 5.14
CA LYS A 72 -13.13 13.58 4.40
C LYS A 72 -12.59 12.19 4.08
N MET A 73 -13.12 11.14 4.74
CA MET A 73 -12.81 9.75 4.51
C MET A 73 -14.07 8.92 4.24
N ARG A 74 -14.09 8.09 3.19
CA ARG A 74 -15.18 7.17 2.86
C ARG A 74 -14.65 5.76 2.66
N LEU A 75 -15.24 4.77 3.33
CA LEU A 75 -14.85 3.37 3.14
C LEU A 75 -15.82 2.61 2.26
N HIS A 76 -15.26 1.68 1.48
CA HIS A 76 -15.96 0.81 0.55
C HIS A 76 -15.60 -0.63 0.87
N HIS A 77 -16.59 -1.52 0.89
CA HIS A 77 -16.28 -2.94 0.99
C HIS A 77 -15.72 -3.45 -0.34
N GLY A 78 -14.59 -4.15 -0.26
CA GLY A 78 -13.99 -4.81 -1.41
C GLY A 78 -12.79 -5.67 -1.03
N ASP A 79 -12.35 -6.47 -1.98
CA ASP A 79 -11.18 -7.35 -1.85
C ASP A 79 -10.34 -7.28 -3.12
N LEU A 80 -9.02 -7.44 -2.99
CA LEU A 80 -8.08 -7.45 -4.12
C LEU A 80 -8.25 -8.71 -4.99
N THR A 81 -8.97 -9.71 -4.52
CA THR A 81 -9.30 -10.91 -5.30
C THR A 81 -10.57 -10.77 -6.15
N ASP A 82 -11.36 -9.70 -5.98
CA ASP A 82 -12.63 -9.48 -6.68
C ASP A 82 -12.53 -8.33 -7.70
N SER A 83 -12.28 -8.68 -8.97
CA SER A 83 -12.15 -7.71 -10.06
C SER A 83 -13.39 -6.84 -10.26
N THR A 84 -14.59 -7.42 -10.14
CA THR A 84 -15.85 -6.69 -10.37
C THR A 84 -16.04 -5.62 -9.30
N CYS A 85 -15.72 -5.95 -8.05
CA CYS A 85 -15.75 -5.00 -6.95
C CYS A 85 -14.77 -3.84 -7.16
N LEU A 86 -13.53 -4.13 -7.57
CA LEU A 86 -12.52 -3.09 -7.82
C LEU A 86 -12.95 -2.14 -8.95
N VAL A 87 -13.46 -2.67 -10.06
CA VAL A 87 -14.01 -1.86 -11.17
C VAL A 87 -15.19 -1.01 -10.70
N HIS A 88 -16.10 -1.58 -9.91
CA HIS A 88 -17.24 -0.84 -9.37
C HIS A 88 -16.79 0.33 -8.47
N ILE A 89 -15.82 0.10 -7.58
CA ILE A 89 -15.30 1.14 -6.68
C ILE A 89 -14.60 2.23 -7.50
N ILE A 90 -13.69 1.88 -8.42
CA ILE A 90 -12.95 2.86 -9.21
C ILE A 90 -13.88 3.69 -10.09
N SER A 91 -14.87 3.07 -10.74
CA SER A 91 -15.84 3.80 -11.59
C SER A 91 -16.74 4.76 -10.80
N LYS A 92 -17.02 4.46 -9.52
CA LYS A 92 -17.80 5.34 -8.64
C LYS A 92 -16.96 6.44 -8.01
N VAL A 93 -15.72 6.13 -7.61
CA VAL A 93 -14.84 7.06 -6.90
C VAL A 93 -14.18 8.05 -7.86
N LEU A 94 -13.80 7.61 -9.07
CA LEU A 94 -13.04 8.38 -10.04
C LEU A 94 -11.81 9.05 -9.36
N PRO A 95 -10.89 8.25 -8.78
CA PRO A 95 -9.77 8.76 -8.01
C PRO A 95 -8.76 9.49 -8.89
N THR A 96 -8.10 10.52 -8.36
CA THR A 96 -6.93 11.14 -8.99
C THR A 96 -5.65 10.36 -8.70
N GLU A 97 -5.59 9.73 -7.52
CA GLU A 97 -4.45 8.94 -7.07
C GLU A 97 -4.94 7.61 -6.47
N ILE A 98 -4.28 6.51 -6.80
CA ILE A 98 -4.53 5.19 -6.22
C ILE A 98 -3.24 4.71 -5.53
N TYR A 99 -3.37 4.32 -4.27
CA TYR A 99 -2.29 3.74 -3.47
C TYR A 99 -2.62 2.28 -3.17
N ASN A 100 -1.92 1.35 -3.83
CA ASN A 100 -2.11 -0.07 -3.61
C ASN A 100 -1.26 -0.59 -2.44
N LEU A 101 -1.80 -0.49 -1.23
CA LEU A 101 -1.14 -0.95 0.02
C LEU A 101 -1.73 -2.26 0.57
N GLY A 102 -2.80 -2.77 -0.04
CA GLY A 102 -3.41 -4.04 0.32
C GLY A 102 -2.49 -5.21 -0.01
N ALA A 103 -2.27 -6.09 0.96
CA ALA A 103 -1.43 -7.29 0.81
C ALA A 103 -1.65 -8.29 1.96
N GLN A 104 -1.33 -9.56 1.70
CA GLN A 104 -0.89 -10.50 2.73
C GLN A 104 0.59 -10.23 3.04
N SER A 105 0.87 -9.25 3.89
CA SER A 105 2.21 -8.67 4.07
C SER A 105 3.16 -9.43 4.99
N HIS A 106 2.78 -10.60 5.53
CA HIS A 106 3.61 -11.33 6.48
C HIS A 106 4.42 -12.44 5.80
N VAL A 107 5.73 -12.22 5.66
CA VAL A 107 6.66 -13.14 4.97
C VAL A 107 6.54 -14.58 5.45
N LYS A 108 6.53 -14.82 6.77
CA LYS A 108 6.42 -16.20 7.30
C LYS A 108 5.09 -16.87 6.95
N VAL A 109 3.97 -16.12 6.95
CA VAL A 109 2.64 -16.68 6.65
C VAL A 109 2.52 -17.00 5.16
N SER A 110 3.29 -16.31 4.30
CA SER A 110 3.28 -16.60 2.86
C SER A 110 3.76 -18.00 2.50
N PHE A 111 4.56 -18.65 3.35
CA PHE A 111 4.94 -20.05 3.15
C PHE A 111 3.79 -21.02 3.44
N ASP A 112 2.88 -20.65 4.34
CA ASP A 112 1.74 -21.48 4.73
C ASP A 112 0.53 -21.21 3.81
N MET A 113 0.45 -20.02 3.22
CA MET A 113 -0.65 -19.57 2.36
C MET A 113 -0.14 -18.96 1.04
N SER A 114 0.70 -19.71 0.32
CA SER A 114 1.42 -19.21 -0.86
C SER A 114 0.50 -18.81 -2.01
N GLU A 115 -0.51 -19.61 -2.32
CA GLU A 115 -1.47 -19.33 -3.41
C GLU A 115 -2.29 -18.08 -3.11
N TYR A 116 -2.83 -17.96 -1.90
CA TYR A 116 -3.55 -16.76 -1.47
C TYR A 116 -2.65 -15.52 -1.48
N THR A 117 -1.38 -15.66 -1.07
CA THR A 117 -0.42 -14.55 -1.13
C THR A 117 -0.18 -14.11 -2.58
N ALA A 118 -0.03 -15.06 -3.52
CA ALA A 118 0.10 -14.73 -4.94
C ALA A 118 -1.15 -14.06 -5.50
N ASP A 119 -2.34 -14.58 -5.17
CA ASP A 119 -3.61 -14.04 -5.70
C ASP A 119 -3.85 -12.59 -5.25
N VAL A 120 -3.52 -12.27 -3.99
CA VAL A 120 -3.66 -10.90 -3.46
C VAL A 120 -2.51 -9.99 -3.90
N ASP A 121 -1.26 -10.39 -3.65
CA ASP A 121 -0.12 -9.48 -3.73
C ASP A 121 0.39 -9.32 -5.17
N ALA A 122 0.22 -10.35 -6.01
CA ALA A 122 0.58 -10.33 -7.43
C ALA A 122 -0.64 -10.00 -8.30
N VAL A 123 -1.61 -10.91 -8.36
CA VAL A 123 -2.75 -10.81 -9.29
C VAL A 123 -3.68 -9.66 -8.89
N GLY A 124 -3.84 -9.36 -7.60
CA GLY A 124 -4.60 -8.19 -7.13
C GLY A 124 -4.05 -6.86 -7.64
N THR A 125 -2.73 -6.73 -7.80
CA THR A 125 -2.10 -5.56 -8.43
C THR A 125 -2.51 -5.44 -9.90
N LEU A 126 -2.44 -6.56 -10.65
CA LEU A 126 -2.92 -6.60 -12.04
C LEU A 126 -4.40 -6.20 -12.14
N ARG A 127 -5.26 -6.74 -11.27
CA ARG A 127 -6.70 -6.41 -11.27
C ARG A 127 -6.98 -4.92 -11.07
N LEU A 128 -6.23 -4.25 -10.19
CA LEU A 128 -6.36 -2.80 -10.01
C LEU A 128 -5.94 -2.02 -11.27
N LEU A 129 -4.81 -2.39 -11.87
CA LEU A 129 -4.32 -1.77 -13.09
C LEU A 129 -5.32 -1.95 -14.25
N ASP A 130 -5.87 -3.16 -14.41
CA ASP A 130 -6.92 -3.44 -15.38
C ASP A 130 -8.22 -2.70 -15.08
N ALA A 131 -8.58 -2.53 -13.82
CA ALA A 131 -9.76 -1.76 -13.45
C ALA A 131 -9.61 -0.28 -13.83
N ILE A 132 -8.43 0.32 -13.63
CA ILE A 132 -8.13 1.69 -14.09
C ILE A 132 -8.33 1.82 -15.60
N ARG A 133 -7.78 0.86 -16.37
CA ARG A 133 -7.92 0.82 -17.84
C ARG A 133 -9.35 0.61 -18.29
N THR A 134 -10.07 -0.32 -17.65
CA THR A 134 -11.48 -0.62 -17.96
C THR A 134 -12.37 0.59 -17.73
N CYS A 135 -12.06 1.42 -16.72
CA CYS A 135 -12.77 2.67 -16.47
C CYS A 135 -12.35 3.83 -17.40
N GLY A 136 -11.41 3.62 -18.32
CA GLY A 136 -10.91 4.66 -19.23
C GLY A 136 -10.04 5.72 -18.55
N LEU A 137 -9.48 5.42 -17.38
CA LEU A 137 -8.77 6.41 -16.54
C LEU A 137 -7.24 6.37 -16.66
N SER A 138 -6.70 5.59 -17.60
CA SER A 138 -5.25 5.34 -17.75
C SER A 138 -4.40 6.60 -17.89
N HIS A 139 -4.93 7.65 -18.53
CA HIS A 139 -4.23 8.91 -18.78
C HIS A 139 -4.50 9.97 -17.69
N LEU A 140 -5.33 9.66 -16.70
CA LEU A 140 -5.81 10.60 -15.67
C LEU A 140 -5.32 10.23 -14.27
N VAL A 141 -5.34 8.94 -13.93
CA VAL A 141 -4.98 8.42 -12.60
C VAL A 141 -3.47 8.27 -12.45
N ARG A 142 -2.95 8.65 -11.28
CA ARG A 142 -1.61 8.26 -10.83
C ARG A 142 -1.69 7.06 -9.89
N PHE A 143 -0.90 6.02 -10.15
CA PHE A 143 -0.91 4.77 -9.40
C PHE A 143 0.41 4.55 -8.65
N TYR A 144 0.31 4.23 -7.36
CA TYR A 144 1.43 3.82 -6.53
C TYR A 144 1.31 2.34 -6.16
N GLN A 145 2.35 1.57 -6.45
CA GLN A 145 2.50 0.20 -6.00
C GLN A 145 3.39 0.14 -4.75
N ALA A 146 2.88 -0.46 -3.67
CA ALA A 146 3.69 -0.83 -2.52
C ALA A 146 4.58 -2.03 -2.85
N SER A 147 5.72 -1.76 -3.46
CA SER A 147 6.84 -2.70 -3.61
C SER A 147 7.66 -2.74 -2.31
N THR A 148 8.79 -3.46 -2.29
CA THR A 148 9.46 -3.79 -1.02
C THR A 148 10.93 -4.16 -1.22
N SER A 149 11.77 -3.86 -0.23
CA SER A 149 13.13 -4.40 -0.12
C SER A 149 13.21 -5.94 -0.09
N GLU A 150 12.13 -6.65 0.24
CA GLU A 150 12.09 -8.12 0.19
C GLU A 150 12.28 -8.68 -1.24
N LEU A 151 12.17 -7.83 -2.27
CA LEU A 151 12.55 -8.16 -3.65
C LEU A 151 14.03 -8.52 -3.77
N TYR A 152 14.91 -7.86 -3.01
CA TYR A 152 16.35 -8.11 -3.04
C TYR A 152 16.73 -9.44 -2.37
N GLY A 153 15.93 -9.92 -1.41
CA GLY A 153 16.06 -11.21 -0.71
C GLY A 153 17.52 -11.65 -0.46
N LYS A 154 18.06 -12.52 -1.32
CA LYS A 154 19.51 -12.82 -1.32
C LYS A 154 20.25 -11.69 -2.05
N VAL A 155 20.63 -10.69 -1.27
CA VAL A 155 21.30 -9.47 -1.71
C VAL A 155 22.51 -9.73 -2.62
N ALA A 156 22.52 -9.07 -3.78
CA ALA A 156 23.64 -9.07 -4.73
C ALA A 156 24.64 -7.93 -4.48
N GLU A 157 24.18 -6.78 -3.99
CA GLU A 157 24.96 -5.56 -3.80
C GLU A 157 24.63 -4.88 -2.46
N ILE A 158 25.60 -4.20 -1.83
CA ILE A 158 25.41 -3.48 -0.56
C ILE A 158 26.00 -2.07 -0.69
N PRO A 159 25.22 -0.99 -0.49
CA PRO A 159 23.75 -0.97 -0.29
C PRO A 159 22.99 -1.36 -1.56
N GLN A 160 21.69 -1.64 -1.44
CA GLN A 160 20.83 -1.91 -2.60
C GLN A 160 20.23 -0.61 -3.14
N SER A 161 20.08 -0.53 -4.46
CA SER A 161 19.47 0.58 -5.19
C SER A 161 18.39 0.09 -6.15
N GLU A 162 17.76 1.00 -6.89
CA GLU A 162 16.80 0.72 -7.96
C GLU A 162 17.39 -0.20 -9.04
N THR A 163 18.72 -0.17 -9.23
CA THR A 163 19.43 -0.99 -10.23
C THR A 163 19.90 -2.34 -9.71
N THR A 164 19.84 -2.57 -8.39
CA THR A 164 20.34 -3.80 -7.78
C THR A 164 19.46 -5.00 -8.20
N PRO A 165 20.04 -6.11 -8.68
CA PRO A 165 19.27 -7.27 -9.11
C PRO A 165 18.41 -7.87 -7.98
N PHE A 166 17.17 -8.24 -8.31
CA PHE A 166 16.26 -8.90 -7.38
C PHE A 166 16.55 -10.40 -7.24
N TYR A 167 16.44 -10.91 -6.01
CA TYR A 167 16.55 -12.34 -5.69
C TYR A 167 15.62 -12.68 -4.51
N PRO A 168 14.30 -12.80 -4.74
CA PRO A 168 13.33 -13.03 -3.68
C PRO A 168 13.51 -14.40 -3.03
N ARG A 169 13.19 -14.47 -1.73
CA ARG A 169 13.42 -15.67 -0.90
C ARG A 169 12.16 -16.19 -0.20
N SER A 170 10.98 -15.77 -0.64
CA SER A 170 9.69 -16.21 -0.11
C SER A 170 8.57 -16.10 -1.16
N PRO A 171 7.43 -16.80 -0.99
CA PRO A 171 6.26 -16.60 -1.84
C PRO A 171 5.78 -15.15 -1.86
N TYR A 172 5.84 -14.43 -0.73
CA TYR A 172 5.59 -12.99 -0.66
C TYR A 172 6.52 -12.18 -1.57
N GLY A 173 7.84 -12.42 -1.49
CA GLY A 173 8.82 -11.70 -2.31
C GLY A 173 8.64 -11.97 -3.81
N VAL A 174 8.30 -13.21 -4.19
CA VAL A 174 8.01 -13.58 -5.59
C VAL A 174 6.71 -12.92 -6.07
N ALA A 175 5.66 -12.91 -5.25
CA ALA A 175 4.41 -12.24 -5.60
C ALA A 175 4.59 -10.72 -5.78
N LYS A 176 5.36 -10.08 -4.89
CA LYS A 176 5.72 -8.67 -5.02
C LYS A 176 6.61 -8.39 -6.23
N MET A 177 7.46 -9.33 -6.64
CA MET A 177 8.24 -9.20 -7.87
C MET A 177 7.34 -9.16 -9.10
N TYR A 178 6.32 -10.01 -9.18
CA TYR A 178 5.32 -9.91 -10.24
C TYR A 178 4.63 -8.54 -10.22
N ALA A 179 4.19 -8.09 -9.04
CA ALA A 179 3.52 -6.81 -8.89
C ALA A 179 4.39 -5.61 -9.32
N TYR A 180 5.69 -5.68 -9.03
CA TYR A 180 6.67 -4.70 -9.47
C TYR A 180 6.74 -4.64 -11.00
N TRP A 181 6.97 -5.79 -11.65
CA TRP A 181 7.13 -5.85 -13.10
C TRP A 181 5.85 -5.56 -13.87
N ILE A 182 4.68 -5.99 -13.38
CA ILE A 182 3.42 -5.67 -14.05
C ILE A 182 3.11 -4.16 -13.97
N THR A 183 3.53 -3.48 -12.90
CA THR A 183 3.42 -2.02 -12.77
C THR A 183 4.29 -1.31 -13.80
N ILE A 184 5.55 -1.74 -13.96
CA ILE A 184 6.46 -1.22 -15.01
C ILE A 184 5.86 -1.46 -16.40
N ASN A 185 5.41 -2.67 -16.68
CA ASN A 185 4.83 -3.00 -17.97
C ASN A 185 3.62 -2.11 -18.31
N TYR A 186 2.76 -1.77 -17.34
CA TYR A 186 1.63 -0.87 -17.59
C TYR A 186 2.05 0.58 -17.77
N ARG A 187 3.11 1.02 -17.06
CA ARG A 187 3.75 2.32 -17.30
C ARG A 187 4.25 2.42 -18.74
N GLU A 188 4.99 1.42 -19.21
CA GLU A 188 5.65 1.44 -20.53
C GLU A 188 4.68 1.15 -21.69
N ALA A 189 3.82 0.13 -21.56
CA ALA A 189 2.95 -0.31 -22.66
C ALA A 189 1.72 0.58 -22.86
N TYR A 190 1.25 1.27 -21.81
CA TYR A 190 0.03 2.08 -21.84
C TYR A 190 0.25 3.55 -21.47
N ASN A 191 1.51 3.96 -21.27
CA ASN A 191 1.87 5.31 -20.83
C ASN A 191 1.11 5.75 -19.56
N MET A 192 0.82 4.80 -18.67
CA MET A 192 0.17 5.07 -17.40
C MET A 192 1.17 5.68 -16.42
N TYR A 193 0.72 6.64 -15.60
CA TYR A 193 1.53 7.11 -14.49
C TYR A 193 1.48 6.07 -13.35
N ALA A 194 2.46 5.17 -13.31
CA ALA A 194 2.52 4.08 -12.33
C ALA A 194 3.93 3.95 -11.74
N CYS A 195 4.05 4.10 -10.42
CA CYS A 195 5.33 4.11 -9.69
C CYS A 195 5.44 2.91 -8.76
N ASN A 196 6.65 2.35 -8.61
CA ASN A 196 6.97 1.46 -7.51
C ASN A 196 7.72 2.19 -6.39
N GLY A 197 7.19 2.15 -5.18
CA GLY A 197 8.00 2.44 -3.99
C GLY A 197 8.68 1.16 -3.51
N ILE A 198 10.00 1.06 -3.65
CA ILE A 198 10.81 -0.04 -3.14
C ILE A 198 11.20 0.28 -1.70
N LEU A 199 10.23 0.16 -0.80
CA LEU A 199 10.39 0.57 0.59
C LEU A 199 11.11 -0.49 1.42
N PHE A 200 12.11 -0.05 2.18
CA PHE A 200 12.74 -0.81 3.25
C PHE A 200 11.83 -0.91 4.47
N ASN A 201 12.24 -1.68 5.49
CA ASN A 201 11.36 -1.92 6.63
C ASN A 201 11.03 -0.61 7.34
N HIS A 202 9.76 -0.40 7.65
CA HIS A 202 9.31 0.78 8.35
C HIS A 202 8.26 0.41 9.39
N GLU A 203 8.44 0.99 10.56
CA GLU A 203 7.84 0.51 11.79
C GLU A 203 7.11 1.67 12.49
N SER A 204 6.23 1.34 13.44
CA SER A 204 5.50 2.33 14.22
C SER A 204 4.76 1.69 15.41
N PRO A 205 4.19 2.50 16.31
CA PRO A 205 3.19 2.04 17.27
C PRO A 205 1.89 1.48 16.65
N ARG A 206 1.74 1.46 15.32
CA ARG A 206 0.62 0.83 14.60
C ARG A 206 1.00 -0.50 13.93
N ARG A 207 2.28 -0.88 13.92
CA ARG A 207 2.77 -2.13 13.32
C ARG A 207 2.00 -3.34 13.82
N GLY A 208 1.77 -4.34 12.95
CA GLY A 208 1.16 -5.61 13.34
C GLY A 208 1.98 -6.32 14.42
N ARG A 209 1.32 -6.90 15.44
CA ARG A 209 1.99 -7.48 16.61
C ARG A 209 2.84 -8.72 16.32
N THR A 210 2.69 -9.31 15.14
CA THR A 210 3.46 -10.49 14.70
C THR A 210 4.80 -10.11 14.06
N PHE A 211 4.99 -8.86 13.62
CA PHE A 211 6.28 -8.38 13.12
C PHE A 211 7.26 -8.18 14.29
N VAL A 212 8.53 -8.48 14.06
CA VAL A 212 9.55 -8.65 15.11
C VAL A 212 9.69 -7.44 16.04
N THR A 213 9.75 -6.22 15.49
CA THR A 213 9.88 -4.96 16.25
C THR A 213 8.71 -4.75 17.21
N ARG A 214 7.49 -5.00 16.74
CA ARG A 214 6.28 -4.85 17.56
C ARG A 214 6.11 -5.99 18.55
N LYS A 215 6.47 -7.21 18.15
CA LYS A 215 6.53 -8.38 19.03
C LYS A 215 7.45 -8.10 20.22
N ILE A 216 8.65 -7.57 19.96
CA ILE A 216 9.64 -7.20 21.00
C ILE A 216 9.07 -6.12 21.92
N THR A 217 8.64 -4.98 21.38
CA THR A 217 8.17 -3.85 22.21
C THR A 217 6.93 -4.20 23.04
N CYS A 218 5.98 -4.95 22.49
CA CYS A 218 4.83 -5.44 23.24
C CYS A 218 5.23 -6.42 24.35
N ALA A 219 6.16 -7.34 24.09
CA ALA A 219 6.60 -8.31 25.09
C ALA A 219 7.41 -7.64 26.21
N VAL A 220 8.31 -6.70 25.89
CA VAL A 220 9.06 -5.94 26.90
C VAL A 220 8.11 -5.19 27.83
N ALA A 221 7.08 -4.53 27.30
CA ALA A 221 6.07 -3.87 28.13
C ALA A 221 5.28 -4.87 29.00
N SER A 222 4.88 -6.01 28.45
CA SER A 222 4.18 -7.06 29.21
C SER A 222 5.05 -7.68 30.31
N ILE A 223 6.35 -7.89 30.06
CA ILE A 223 7.31 -8.41 31.04
C ILE A 223 7.49 -7.39 32.17
N HIS A 224 7.67 -6.11 31.83
CA HIS A 224 7.76 -5.04 32.82
C HIS A 224 6.52 -4.98 33.73
N LEU A 225 5.33 -5.17 33.16
CA LEU A 225 4.05 -5.23 33.88
C LEU A 225 3.76 -6.59 34.53
N LYS A 226 4.71 -7.54 34.51
CA LYS A 226 4.58 -8.90 35.07
C LYS A 226 3.40 -9.71 34.48
N LYS A 227 3.03 -9.43 33.23
CA LYS A 227 1.97 -10.14 32.49
C LYS A 227 2.51 -11.24 31.57
N GLN A 228 3.82 -11.30 31.38
CA GLN A 228 4.52 -12.26 30.54
C GLN A 228 5.89 -12.51 31.16
N GLU A 229 6.37 -13.75 31.13
CA GLU A 229 7.67 -14.10 31.73
C GLU A 229 8.80 -14.12 30.70
N CYS A 230 8.51 -14.59 29.48
CA CYS A 230 9.53 -14.84 28.46
C CYS A 230 9.05 -14.43 27.06
N LEU A 231 9.96 -13.93 26.22
CA LEU A 231 9.76 -13.66 24.80
C LEU A 231 10.52 -14.68 23.96
N TYR A 232 9.83 -15.36 23.06
CA TYR A 232 10.43 -16.29 22.09
C TYR A 232 10.66 -15.60 20.75
N LEU A 233 11.86 -15.72 20.20
CA LEU A 233 12.25 -15.19 18.88
C LEU A 233 12.90 -16.29 18.03
N GLY A 234 13.02 -16.01 16.73
CA GLY A 234 13.73 -16.84 15.77
C GLY A 234 15.17 -16.37 15.58
N ASN A 235 15.58 -16.15 14.33
CA ASN A 235 16.91 -15.65 13.99
C ASN A 235 17.19 -14.26 14.60
N LEU A 236 18.18 -14.17 15.49
CA LEU A 236 18.62 -12.93 16.13
C LEU A 236 19.71 -12.19 15.34
N ASP A 237 20.38 -12.87 14.41
CA ASP A 237 21.46 -12.31 13.60
C ASP A 237 20.95 -11.56 12.35
N ALA A 238 19.63 -11.56 12.14
CA ALA A 238 19.01 -10.87 11.02
C ALA A 238 19.19 -9.35 11.14
N LYS A 239 19.85 -8.75 10.15
CA LYS A 239 20.01 -7.29 10.01
C LYS A 239 18.96 -6.72 9.07
N ARG A 240 18.44 -5.53 9.37
CA ARG A 240 17.51 -4.77 8.52
C ARG A 240 17.79 -3.29 8.66
N ASP A 241 17.48 -2.55 7.62
CA ASP A 241 17.26 -1.10 7.68
C ASP A 241 15.82 -0.86 8.18
N TRP A 242 15.66 -0.09 9.26
CA TRP A 242 14.37 0.24 9.85
C TRP A 242 14.13 1.76 9.91
N GLY A 243 13.17 2.25 9.14
CA GLY A 243 12.62 3.60 9.24
C GLY A 243 11.31 3.70 10.03
N HIS A 244 10.74 4.90 10.09
CA HIS A 244 9.42 5.13 10.68
C HIS A 244 8.34 5.26 9.60
N ALA A 245 7.22 4.56 9.76
CA ALA A 245 6.17 4.46 8.74
C ALA A 245 5.56 5.81 8.34
N ARG A 246 5.52 6.79 9.26
CA ARG A 246 5.01 8.15 8.98
C ARG A 246 5.85 8.87 7.92
N ASP A 247 7.16 8.68 7.93
CA ASP A 247 8.06 9.36 6.98
C ASP A 247 7.96 8.68 5.61
N TYR A 248 7.76 7.35 5.62
CA TYR A 248 7.69 6.55 4.41
C TYR A 248 6.42 6.84 3.60
N VAL A 249 5.27 7.06 4.24
CA VAL A 249 4.03 7.42 3.53
C VAL A 249 4.12 8.81 2.87
N GLU A 250 4.94 9.72 3.39
CA GLU A 250 5.23 10.97 2.70
C GLU A 250 6.04 10.74 1.43
N GLY A 251 7.00 9.81 1.46
CA GLY A 251 7.71 9.34 0.27
C GLY A 251 6.74 8.80 -0.79
N MET A 252 5.79 7.95 -0.42
CA MET A 252 4.76 7.43 -1.34
C MET A 252 4.00 8.56 -2.05
N TRP A 253 3.54 9.56 -1.28
CA TRP A 253 2.82 10.71 -1.82
C TRP A 253 3.71 11.52 -2.77
N ARG A 254 4.97 11.81 -2.38
CA ARG A 254 5.93 12.57 -3.18
C ARG A 254 6.24 11.90 -4.52
N MET A 255 6.33 10.57 -4.56
CA MET A 255 6.51 9.83 -5.82
C MET A 255 5.38 10.10 -6.81
N LEU A 256 4.12 10.22 -6.34
CA LEU A 256 2.99 10.57 -7.19
C LEU A 256 2.89 12.05 -7.52
N GLN A 257 3.76 12.91 -7.00
CA GLN A 257 3.78 14.34 -7.33
C GLN A 257 4.80 14.69 -8.41
N GLN A 258 5.70 13.76 -8.78
CA GLN A 258 6.74 14.00 -9.77
C GLN A 258 6.15 14.24 -11.17
N GLU A 259 6.94 14.82 -12.06
CA GLU A 259 6.55 15.06 -13.46
C GLU A 259 6.33 13.74 -14.21
N SER A 260 7.30 12.83 -14.13
CA SER A 260 7.26 11.48 -14.68
C SER A 260 7.11 10.42 -13.58
N ALA A 261 6.50 9.28 -13.94
CA ALA A 261 6.45 8.12 -13.07
C ALA A 261 7.80 7.37 -13.11
N ASP A 262 8.27 6.94 -11.95
CA ASP A 262 9.54 6.21 -11.81
C ASP A 262 9.49 5.32 -10.55
N ASP A 263 10.51 4.50 -10.36
CA ASP A 263 10.66 3.60 -9.23
C ASP A 263 11.73 4.13 -8.26
N PHE A 264 11.49 4.05 -6.96
CA PHE A 264 12.36 4.68 -5.97
C PHE A 264 12.60 3.76 -4.77
N VAL A 265 13.86 3.61 -4.39
CA VAL A 265 14.25 3.06 -3.10
C VAL A 265 13.99 4.09 -2.01
N LEU A 266 13.36 3.66 -0.92
CA LEU A 266 13.18 4.48 0.28
C LEU A 266 13.64 3.71 1.51
N ALA A 267 14.72 4.20 2.11
CA ALA A 267 15.52 3.54 3.14
C ALA A 267 16.11 4.58 4.12
N THR A 268 16.78 4.14 5.19
CA THR A 268 17.51 5.02 6.11
C THR A 268 19.03 5.04 5.88
N GLY A 269 19.61 4.02 5.24
CA GLY A 269 21.05 3.96 4.95
C GLY A 269 21.48 2.85 4.00
#